data_AF-A0A4U9H9P8-F1
#
_entry.id   AF-A0A4U9H9P8-F1
#
_cell.length_a   1.000
_cell.length_b   1.000
_cell.length_c   1.000
_cell.angle_alpha   90.00
_cell.angle_beta   90.00
_cell.angle_gamma   90.00
#
_symmetry.space_group_name_H-M   'P 1'
#
loop_
_entity.id
_entity.type
_entity.pdbx_description
1 polymer ?
#
loop_
_entity_poly.entity_id
_entity_poly.type
_entity_poly.pdbx_seq_one_letter_code
_entity_poly.pdbx_strand_id
1 'polypeptide(L)' 'MPLAGHQGEPNRPERAAEVFQALCQLRSEPPEQIADRLWQNTQSLFAL' A
#
# COMPACT_ATOMS: atom_id res chain seq x y z
N MET A 1 0.30 13.83 6.85
CA MET A 1 1.48 13.36 7.59
C MET A 1 2.44 12.69 6.62
N PRO A 2 3.75 13.02 6.60
CA PRO A 2 4.75 12.34 5.78
C PRO A 2 4.95 10.88 6.23
N LEU A 3 5.39 10.02 5.31
CA LEU A 3 5.88 8.68 5.66
C LEU A 3 7.21 8.75 6.42
N ALA A 4 7.53 7.69 7.17
CA ALA A 4 8.83 7.55 7.81
C ALA A 4 9.95 7.56 6.77
N GLY A 5 10.95 8.41 6.94
CA GLY A 5 12.02 8.65 5.96
C GLY A 5 11.77 9.84 5.03
N HIS A 6 10.57 10.43 5.07
CA HIS A 6 10.20 11.60 4.25
C HIS A 6 9.75 12.79 5.10
N GLN A 7 10.35 13.00 6.28
CA GLN A 7 9.93 14.07 7.18
C GLN A 7 10.05 15.45 6.51
N GLY A 8 8.98 16.26 6.62
CA GLY A 8 8.91 17.58 5.98
C GLY A 8 8.42 17.56 4.52
N GLU A 9 8.25 16.39 3.91
CA GLU A 9 7.77 16.26 2.53
C GLU A 9 6.27 15.93 2.44
N PRO A 10 5.56 16.33 1.38
CA PRO A 10 4.17 15.90 1.16
C PRO A 10 4.07 14.38 0.97
N ASN A 11 3.06 13.73 1.55
CA ASN A 11 2.75 12.34 1.24
C ASN A 11 2.08 12.25 -0.15
N ARG A 12 2.73 11.61 -1.12
CA ARG A 12 2.29 11.55 -2.52
C ARG A 12 1.86 10.13 -2.93
N PRO A 13 0.97 9.97 -3.93
CA PRO A 13 0.44 8.66 -4.33
C PRO A 13 1.51 7.62 -4.70
N GLU A 14 2.63 8.06 -5.28
CA GLU A 14 3.74 7.18 -5.69
C GLU A 14 4.32 6.41 -4.49
N ARG A 15 4.19 6.96 -3.27
CA ARG A 15 4.65 6.33 -2.03
C ARG A 15 3.76 5.20 -1.53
N ALA A 16 2.62 4.95 -2.18
CA ALA A 16 1.81 3.77 -1.88
C ALA A 16 2.62 2.46 -2.07
N ALA A 17 3.61 2.45 -2.97
CA ALA A 17 4.52 1.32 -3.13
C ALA A 17 5.37 1.04 -1.88
N GLU A 18 5.82 2.07 -1.16
CA GLU A 18 6.58 1.94 0.09
C GLU A 18 5.70 1.38 1.22
N VAL A 19 4.45 1.85 1.30
CA VAL A 19 3.46 1.33 2.24
C VAL A 19 3.16 -0.15 1.96
N PHE A 20 3.03 -0.51 0.68
CA PHE A 20 2.85 -1.90 0.27
C PHE A 20 4.05 -2.77 0.66
N GLN A 21 5.28 -2.29 0.45
CA GLN A 21 6.48 -3.02 0.86
C GLN A 21 6.51 -3.26 2.38
N ALA A 22 6.20 -2.24 3.18
CA ALA A 22 6.11 -2.38 4.64
C ALA A 22 5.00 -3.37 5.03
N LEU A 23 3.85 -3.34 4.36
CA LEU A 23 2.76 -4.29 4.61
C LEU A 23 3.20 -5.73 4.33
N CYS A 24 3.92 -5.99 3.25
CA CYS A 24 4.45 -7.31 2.92
C CYS A 24 5.45 -7.83 3.96
N GLN A 25 6.18 -6.95 4.66
CA GLN A 25 7.07 -7.37 5.76
C GLN A 25 6.30 -7.76 7.03
N LEU A 26 5.11 -7.20 7.23
CA LEU A 26 4.27 -7.44 8.41
C LEU A 26 3.32 -8.63 8.24
N ARG A 27 3.23 -9.18 7.02
CA ARG A 27 2.28 -10.20 6.62
C ARG A 27 3.02 -11.45 6.14
N SER A 28 2.43 -12.62 6.38
CA SER A 28 3.02 -13.90 5.96
C SER A 28 2.60 -14.31 4.54
N GLU A 29 1.58 -13.66 3.99
CA GLU A 29 1.13 -13.91 2.62
C GLU A 29 2.15 -13.46 1.57
N PRO A 30 2.24 -14.15 0.42
CA PRO A 30 3.04 -13.69 -0.71
C PRO A 30 2.61 -12.28 -1.18
N PRO A 31 3.56 -11.42 -1.60
CA PRO A 31 3.24 -10.08 -2.09
C PRO A 31 2.18 -10.07 -3.20
N GLU A 32 2.21 -11.04 -4.12
CA GLU A 32 1.27 -11.16 -5.22
C GLU A 32 -0.16 -11.35 -4.71
N GLN A 33 -0.33 -12.19 -3.68
CA GLN A 33 -1.62 -12.40 -3.05
C GLN A 33 -2.13 -11.14 -2.36
N ILE A 34 -1.25 -10.38 -1.69
CA ILE A 34 -1.63 -9.12 -1.03
C ILE A 34 -2.06 -8.10 -2.09
N ALA A 35 -1.31 -7.98 -3.19
CA ALA A 35 -1.63 -7.07 -4.29
C ALA A 35 -3.00 -7.40 -4.91
N ASP A 36 -3.26 -8.67 -5.22
CA ASP A 36 -4.54 -9.13 -5.75
C ASP A 36 -5.71 -8.81 -4.80
N ARG A 37 -5.52 -9.02 -3.50
CA ARG A 37 -6.54 -8.70 -2.49
C ARG A 37 -6.79 -7.21 -2.37
N LEU A 38 -5.74 -6.38 -2.37
CA LEU A 38 -5.90 -4.93 -2.35
C LEU A 38 -6.67 -4.43 -3.58
N TRP A 39 -6.36 -4.98 -4.76
CA TRP A 39 -7.05 -4.65 -6.01
C TRP A 39 -8.53 -5.05 -5.97
N GLN A 40 -8.83 -6.29 -5.59
CA GLN A 40 -10.21 -6.79 -5.47
C GLN A 40 -11.03 -5.97 -4.45
N ASN A 41 -10.43 -5.67 -3.29
CA ASN A 41 -11.09 -4.87 -2.26
C ASN A 41 -11.37 -3.45 -2.75
N THR A 42 -10.44 -2.85 -3.49
CA THR A 42 -10.60 -1.51 -4.06
C THR A 42 -11.76 -1.47 -5.06
N GLN A 43 -11.81 -2.42 -6.01
CA GLN A 43 -12.94 -2.52 -6.94
C GLN A 43 -14.27 -2.73 -6.23
N SER A 44 -14.31 -3.62 -5.23
CA SER A 44 -15.53 -3.92 -4.47
C SER A 44 -16.05 -2.73 -3.66
N LEU A 45 -15.17 -2.01 -2.96
CA LEU A 45 -15.55 -0.90 -2.08
C LEU A 45 -15.89 0.37 -2.84
N PHE A 46 -15.21 0.62 -3.97
CA PHE A 46 -15.37 1.86 -4.73
C PHE A 46 -16.16 1.69 -6.03
N ALA A 47 -16.65 0.49 -6.33
CA ALA A 47 -17.41 0.16 -7.54
C ALA A 47 -16.72 0.65 -8.83
N LEU A 48 -15.41 0.38 -8.92
CA LEU A 48 -14.53 0.73 -10.04
C LEU A 48 -14.56 -0.34 -11.13
#